data_AF-A0AB34Z4B5-F1
#
_entry.id   AF-A0AB34Z4B5-F1
#
_cell.length_a   1.000
_cell.length_b   1.000
_cell.length_c   1.000
_cell.angle_alpha   90.00
_cell.angle_beta   90.00
_cell.angle_gamma   90.00
#
_symmetry.space_group_name_H-M   'P 1'
#
loop_
_entity.id
_entity.type
_entity.pdbx_description
1 polymer ?
#
loop_
_entity_poly.entity_id
_entity_poly.type
_entity_poly.pdbx_seq_one_letter_code
_entity_poly.pdbx_strand_id
1 'polypeptide(L)'
;MIKAQPPRIEQDSQDHAQVRLAGSWVLATALPQAELLQAVPEGIRRIDARGIGQLDSAGVLQLLRFASRMGLKEDAIDFRDEHQALVCTIEELNDERPKPKRDYGFVAALDRLGRTTHGVGQGILELNSFLGENLVKIARLIHEPRRFRLTSTVHHMEQVGLDAVPLVVLLSYLVGAVIAFLGSTILRDFGAEIYVVELVSIAFLREFAVLLTAIVLAGRTASAFTAQIGAMKSREEVDAIRTLGLDPIDLLVIPRLLALIFTLPLLTFIAMIAGLAGGVTVGAFDLDIPPQMYLARMHDTIQLRHFLVGLSKAPLFALVIGLIGCLEGLKVSGTAQSVGERTTSSVVQTISLVIILDAVAALWFMKMGW
;
A
#
# COMPACT_ATOMS: atom_id res chain seq x y z
N MET A 1 -39.23 28.66 -30.74
CA MET A 1 -38.92 27.77 -29.60
C MET A 1 -40.22 27.12 -29.16
N ILE A 2 -40.40 25.84 -29.48
CA ILE A 2 -41.56 25.06 -29.01
C ILE A 2 -41.31 24.82 -27.51
N LYS A 3 -42.19 25.33 -26.64
CA LYS A 3 -42.11 25.07 -25.19
C LYS A 3 -42.25 23.55 -24.96
N ALA A 4 -41.18 22.91 -24.49
CA ALA A 4 -41.21 21.50 -24.10
C ALA A 4 -42.24 21.33 -22.98
N GLN A 5 -43.28 20.52 -23.23
CA GLN A 5 -44.26 20.17 -22.20
C GLN A 5 -43.60 19.21 -21.20
N PRO A 6 -43.84 19.37 -19.88
CA PRO A 6 -43.25 18.50 -18.87
C PRO A 6 -43.70 17.04 -19.06
N PRO A 7 -42.86 16.06 -18.73
CA PRO A 7 -43.22 14.64 -18.81
C PRO A 7 -44.40 14.36 -17.86
N ARG A 8 -45.32 13.52 -18.31
CA ARG A 8 -46.50 13.11 -17.53
C ARG A 8 -46.76 11.62 -17.72
N ILE A 9 -47.31 11.03 -16.68
CA ILE A 9 -47.75 9.65 -16.66
C ILE A 9 -49.24 9.66 -16.32
N GLU A 10 -50.05 9.10 -17.21
CA GLU A 10 -51.48 8.94 -17.05
C GLU A 10 -51.78 7.45 -16.95
N GLN A 11 -52.50 7.04 -15.91
CA GLN A 11 -53.03 5.68 -15.81
C GLN A 11 -54.34 5.59 -16.59
N ASP A 12 -54.50 4.53 -17.37
CA ASP A 12 -55.75 4.32 -18.09
C ASP A 12 -56.87 3.97 -17.08
N SER A 13 -57.96 4.72 -17.14
CA SER A 13 -59.14 4.54 -16.28
C SER A 13 -59.87 3.23 -16.55
N GLN A 14 -59.60 2.56 -17.68
CA GLN A 14 -60.26 1.32 -18.10
C GLN A 14 -59.39 0.06 -17.98
N ASP A 15 -58.05 0.20 -17.92
CA ASP A 15 -57.11 -0.91 -17.75
C ASP A 15 -55.95 -0.52 -16.82
N HIS A 16 -56.05 -0.93 -15.56
CA HIS A 16 -55.01 -0.68 -14.55
C HIS A 16 -53.66 -1.36 -14.86
N ALA A 17 -53.60 -2.24 -15.86
CA ALA A 17 -52.37 -2.88 -16.32
C ALA A 17 -51.66 -2.09 -17.44
N GLN A 18 -52.18 -0.94 -17.86
CA GLN A 18 -51.59 -0.08 -18.89
C GLN A 18 -51.31 1.34 -18.39
N VAL A 19 -50.14 1.86 -18.74
CA VAL A 19 -49.74 3.24 -18.42
C VAL A 19 -49.42 4.01 -19.68
N ARG A 20 -49.95 5.23 -19.80
CA ARG A 20 -49.71 6.15 -20.91
C ARG A 20 -48.70 7.22 -20.51
N LEU A 21 -47.69 7.40 -21.36
CA LEU A 21 -46.65 8.40 -21.19
C LEU A 21 -46.88 9.56 -22.18
N ALA A 22 -46.78 10.78 -21.67
CA ALA A 22 -46.96 11.99 -22.46
C ALA A 22 -45.91 13.06 -22.15
N GLY A 23 -45.80 14.06 -23.03
CA GLY A 23 -44.90 15.21 -22.87
C GLY A 23 -43.52 15.00 -23.49
N SER A 24 -42.52 15.71 -22.97
CA SER A 24 -41.14 15.71 -23.47
C SER A 24 -40.25 14.78 -22.66
N TRP A 25 -39.74 13.73 -23.30
CA TRP A 25 -38.87 12.70 -22.73
C TRP A 25 -37.46 12.84 -23.30
N VAL A 26 -36.78 13.91 -22.88
CA VAL A 26 -35.44 14.27 -23.33
C VAL A 26 -34.49 14.41 -22.13
N LEU A 27 -33.18 14.43 -22.35
CA LEU A 27 -32.16 14.51 -21.29
C LEU A 27 -32.39 15.69 -20.34
N ALA A 28 -32.87 16.83 -20.85
CA ALA A 28 -33.19 18.01 -20.04
C ALA A 28 -34.29 17.76 -18.99
N THR A 29 -35.15 16.75 -19.18
CA THR A 29 -36.22 16.37 -18.24
C THR A 29 -35.98 15.01 -17.58
N ALA A 30 -34.77 14.44 -17.66
CA ALA A 30 -34.46 13.08 -17.19
C ALA A 30 -34.71 12.86 -15.68
N LEU A 31 -34.46 13.88 -14.85
CA LEU A 31 -34.70 13.82 -13.39
C LEU A 31 -36.21 13.73 -13.07
N PRO A 32 -37.07 14.66 -13.55
CA PRO A 32 -38.52 14.52 -13.42
C PRO A 32 -39.09 13.21 -13.97
N GLN A 33 -38.56 12.71 -15.10
CA GLN A 33 -38.96 11.42 -15.66
C GLN A 33 -38.65 10.26 -14.70
N ALA A 34 -37.49 10.28 -14.02
CA ALA A 34 -37.09 9.23 -13.10
C ALA A 34 -38.00 9.16 -11.87
N GLU A 35 -38.38 10.31 -11.33
CA GLU A 35 -39.30 10.41 -10.19
C GLU A 35 -40.70 9.90 -10.58
N LEU A 36 -41.20 10.31 -11.74
CA LEU A 36 -42.49 9.84 -12.24
C LEU A 36 -42.51 8.33 -12.45
N LEU A 37 -41.46 7.76 -13.06
CA LEU A 37 -41.34 6.32 -13.28
C LEU A 37 -41.22 5.52 -11.97
N GLN A 38 -40.68 6.10 -10.89
CA GLN A 38 -40.65 5.44 -9.57
C GLN A 38 -42.02 5.41 -8.90
N ALA A 39 -42.89 6.39 -9.18
CA ALA A 39 -44.24 6.46 -8.63
C ALA A 39 -45.23 5.51 -9.34
N VAL A 40 -44.78 4.79 -10.37
CA VAL A 40 -45.59 3.85 -11.14
C VAL A 40 -45.80 2.54 -10.36
N PRO A 41 -47.05 2.05 -10.17
CA PRO A 41 -47.31 0.82 -9.42
C PRO A 41 -46.75 -0.44 -10.08
N GLU A 42 -46.41 -1.43 -9.26
CA GLU A 42 -46.03 -2.76 -9.72
C GLU A 42 -47.24 -3.50 -10.34
N GLY A 43 -47.02 -4.25 -11.42
CA GLY A 43 -48.07 -5.08 -12.07
C GLY A 43 -48.55 -4.58 -13.45
N ILE A 44 -47.95 -3.52 -13.98
CA ILE A 44 -48.19 -3.06 -15.36
C ILE A 44 -47.69 -4.11 -16.34
N ARG A 45 -48.42 -4.27 -17.44
CA ARG A 45 -48.12 -5.19 -18.55
C ARG A 45 -47.78 -4.48 -19.84
N ARG A 46 -48.20 -3.21 -19.99
CA ARG A 46 -47.97 -2.44 -21.22
C ARG A 46 -47.77 -0.95 -20.95
N ILE A 47 -46.88 -0.33 -21.72
CA ILE A 47 -46.56 1.09 -21.65
C ILE A 47 -46.90 1.72 -23.01
N ASP A 48 -47.87 2.63 -23.04
CA ASP A 48 -48.18 3.42 -24.23
C ASP A 48 -47.34 4.70 -24.25
N ALA A 49 -46.27 4.71 -25.04
CA ALA A 49 -45.38 5.85 -25.23
C ALA A 49 -45.76 6.73 -26.44
N ARG A 50 -46.91 6.50 -27.09
CA ARG A 50 -47.37 7.27 -28.27
C ARG A 50 -47.75 8.72 -27.95
N GLY A 51 -47.99 9.04 -26.68
CA GLY A 51 -48.26 10.40 -26.20
C GLY A 51 -47.01 11.27 -26.03
N ILE A 52 -45.82 10.70 -26.17
CA ILE A 52 -44.54 11.42 -26.09
C ILE A 52 -44.37 12.26 -27.35
N GLY A 53 -44.19 13.57 -27.19
CA GLY A 53 -44.03 14.51 -28.30
C GLY A 53 -42.57 14.77 -28.70
N GLN A 54 -41.63 14.60 -27.78
CA GLN A 54 -40.19 14.67 -28.04
C GLN A 54 -39.49 13.56 -27.27
N LEU A 55 -38.66 12.77 -27.95
CA LEU A 55 -37.93 11.65 -27.40
C LEU A 55 -36.47 11.69 -27.86
N ASP A 56 -35.52 11.49 -26.95
CA ASP A 56 -34.08 11.38 -27.27
C ASP A 56 -33.47 10.06 -26.76
N SER A 57 -32.19 9.84 -27.06
CA SER A 57 -31.46 8.62 -26.66
C SER A 57 -31.48 8.37 -25.15
N ALA A 58 -31.45 9.43 -24.34
CA ALA A 58 -31.49 9.31 -22.88
C ALA A 58 -32.89 8.88 -22.40
N GLY A 59 -33.95 9.46 -22.97
CA GLY A 59 -35.34 9.09 -22.72
C GLY A 59 -35.62 7.63 -23.11
N VAL A 60 -35.18 7.19 -24.29
CA VAL A 60 -35.31 5.78 -24.72
C VAL A 60 -34.62 4.83 -23.73
N LEU A 61 -33.36 5.10 -23.38
CA LEU A 61 -32.62 4.27 -22.43
C LEU A 61 -33.29 4.20 -21.05
N GLN A 62 -33.90 5.29 -20.60
CA GLN A 62 -34.58 5.36 -19.32
C GLN A 62 -35.87 4.52 -19.32
N LEU A 63 -36.62 4.55 -20.43
CA LEU A 63 -37.81 3.73 -20.63
C LEU A 63 -37.49 2.23 -20.76
N LEU A 64 -36.48 1.87 -21.56
CA LEU A 64 -36.04 0.48 -21.70
C LEU A 64 -35.53 -0.10 -20.37
N ARG A 65 -34.76 0.69 -19.60
CA ARG A 65 -34.33 0.28 -18.25
C ARG A 65 -35.50 0.14 -17.29
N PHE A 66 -36.49 1.01 -17.38
CA PHE A 66 -37.70 0.91 -16.56
C PHE A 66 -38.50 -0.35 -16.87
N ALA A 67 -38.74 -0.64 -18.16
CA ALA A 67 -39.42 -1.86 -18.58
C ALA A 67 -38.65 -3.13 -18.17
N SER A 68 -37.33 -3.14 -18.33
CA SER A 68 -36.47 -4.23 -17.89
C SER A 68 -36.52 -4.44 -16.36
N ARG A 69 -36.53 -3.35 -15.57
CA ARG A 69 -36.69 -3.43 -14.09
C ARG A 69 -38.04 -4.01 -13.68
N MET A 70 -39.09 -3.77 -14.46
CA MET A 70 -40.43 -4.30 -14.23
C MET A 70 -40.65 -5.70 -14.82
N GLY A 71 -39.64 -6.29 -15.49
CA GLY A 71 -39.74 -7.62 -16.10
C GLY A 71 -40.70 -7.68 -17.29
N LEU A 72 -40.95 -6.54 -17.93
CA LEU A 72 -41.79 -6.47 -19.12
C LEU A 72 -41.10 -7.09 -20.34
N LYS A 73 -41.90 -7.66 -21.26
CA LYS A 73 -41.40 -8.18 -22.55
C LYS A 73 -40.92 -7.02 -23.44
N GLU A 74 -40.04 -7.31 -24.39
CA GLU A 74 -39.46 -6.32 -25.32
C GLU A 74 -40.56 -5.54 -26.09
N ASP A 75 -41.65 -6.21 -26.47
CA ASP A 75 -42.80 -5.58 -27.16
C ASP A 75 -43.80 -4.86 -26.22
N ALA A 76 -43.45 -4.65 -24.95
CA ALA A 76 -44.37 -4.08 -23.97
C ALA A 76 -44.50 -2.54 -24.06
N ILE A 77 -43.64 -1.87 -24.84
CA ILE A 77 -43.67 -0.42 -25.01
C ILE A 77 -44.12 -0.06 -26.44
N ASP A 78 -45.27 0.57 -26.56
CA ASP A 78 -45.77 1.07 -27.83
C ASP A 78 -45.23 2.49 -28.07
N PHE A 79 -44.24 2.63 -28.95
CA PHE A 79 -43.76 3.94 -29.40
C PHE A 79 -44.55 4.45 -30.62
N ARG A 80 -44.49 5.76 -30.85
CA ARG A 80 -44.98 6.38 -32.08
C ARG A 80 -44.05 6.04 -33.25
N ASP A 81 -44.59 5.91 -34.46
CA ASP A 81 -43.84 5.53 -35.66
C ASP A 81 -42.61 6.43 -35.92
N GLU A 82 -42.72 7.74 -35.64
CA GLU A 82 -41.62 8.70 -35.79
C GLU A 82 -40.42 8.44 -34.87
N HIS A 83 -40.60 7.66 -33.80
CA HIS A 83 -39.57 7.33 -32.82
C HIS A 83 -38.97 5.92 -33.01
N GLN A 84 -39.56 5.07 -33.86
CA GLN A 84 -39.12 3.67 -34.03
C GLN A 84 -37.66 3.56 -34.45
N ALA A 85 -37.19 4.40 -35.39
CA ALA A 85 -35.81 4.37 -35.85
C ALA A 85 -34.79 4.65 -34.72
N LEU A 86 -35.12 5.59 -33.83
CA LEU A 86 -34.29 5.91 -32.67
C LEU A 86 -34.30 4.76 -31.65
N VAL A 87 -35.45 4.16 -31.40
CA VAL A 87 -35.61 3.04 -30.46
C VAL A 87 -34.81 1.83 -30.93
N CYS A 88 -34.96 1.40 -32.19
CA CYS A 88 -34.21 0.27 -32.73
C CYS A 88 -32.69 0.48 -32.64
N THR A 89 -32.20 1.68 -32.98
CA THR A 89 -30.77 2.00 -32.87
C THR A 89 -30.25 1.87 -31.43
N ILE A 90 -31.05 2.29 -30.45
CA ILE A 90 -30.68 2.24 -29.04
C ILE A 90 -30.80 0.81 -28.50
N GLU A 91 -31.79 0.03 -28.91
CA GLU A 91 -31.93 -1.38 -28.54
C GLU A 91 -30.75 -2.21 -29.04
N GLU A 92 -30.33 -2.00 -30.29
CA GLU A 92 -29.12 -2.64 -30.86
C GLU A 92 -27.86 -2.30 -30.06
N LEU A 93 -27.73 -1.06 -29.57
CA LEU A 93 -26.57 -0.61 -28.77
C LEU A 93 -26.63 -1.01 -27.29
N ASN A 94 -27.82 -1.22 -26.73
CA ASN A 94 -28.00 -1.47 -25.29
C ASN A 94 -27.68 -2.92 -24.89
N ASP A 95 -27.65 -3.86 -25.86
CA ASP A 95 -27.38 -5.28 -25.62
C ASP A 95 -25.88 -5.60 -25.41
N GLU A 96 -24.99 -4.66 -25.70
CA GLU A 96 -23.53 -4.83 -25.60
C GLU A 96 -22.93 -4.52 -24.21
N ARG A 97 -23.66 -4.69 -23.10
CA ARG A 97 -22.99 -4.68 -21.80
C ARG A 97 -22.36 -6.05 -21.56
N PRO A 98 -21.02 -6.22 -21.64
CA PRO A 98 -20.39 -7.49 -21.35
C PRO A 98 -20.73 -7.86 -19.90
N LYS A 99 -21.50 -8.95 -19.73
CA LYS A 99 -21.74 -9.54 -18.41
C LYS A 99 -20.37 -9.85 -17.80
N PRO A 100 -20.05 -9.41 -16.56
CA PRO A 100 -18.77 -9.71 -15.96
C PRO A 100 -18.61 -11.24 -15.93
N LYS A 101 -17.64 -11.76 -16.70
CA LYS A 101 -17.33 -13.18 -16.71
C LYS A 101 -16.88 -13.57 -15.31
N ARG A 102 -17.74 -14.31 -14.61
CA ARG A 102 -17.36 -14.98 -13.37
C ARG A 102 -16.54 -16.21 -13.77
N ASP A 103 -15.25 -16.00 -13.97
CA ASP A 103 -14.34 -17.09 -14.27
C ASP A 103 -14.15 -17.93 -12.99
N TYR A 104 -14.85 -19.07 -12.93
CA TYR A 104 -14.64 -20.11 -11.94
C TYR A 104 -13.78 -21.22 -12.55
N GLY A 105 -12.81 -21.74 -11.80
CA GLY A 105 -12.00 -22.88 -12.21
C GLY A 105 -10.50 -22.63 -12.17
N PHE A 106 -9.73 -23.69 -12.46
CA PHE A 106 -8.27 -23.68 -12.45
C PHE A 106 -7.66 -22.64 -13.41
N VAL A 107 -8.30 -22.41 -14.55
CA VAL A 107 -7.89 -21.37 -15.53
C VAL A 107 -8.04 -19.97 -14.95
N ALA A 108 -9.10 -19.71 -14.18
CA ALA A 108 -9.28 -18.43 -13.50
C ALA A 108 -8.27 -18.21 -12.37
N ALA A 109 -7.89 -19.28 -11.67
CA ALA A 109 -6.82 -19.24 -10.68
C ALA A 109 -5.46 -18.95 -11.33
N LEU A 110 -5.17 -19.60 -12.46
CA LEU A 110 -3.96 -19.33 -13.24
C LEU A 110 -3.94 -17.91 -13.82
N ASP A 111 -5.07 -17.39 -14.29
CA ASP A 111 -5.17 -16.02 -14.78
C ASP A 111 -4.98 -14.99 -13.65
N ARG A 112 -5.59 -15.22 -12.48
CA ARG A 112 -5.33 -14.39 -11.28
C ARG A 112 -3.86 -14.45 -10.88
N LEU A 113 -3.24 -15.64 -10.91
CA LEU A 113 -1.82 -15.80 -10.62
C LEU A 113 -0.96 -15.06 -11.66
N GLY A 114 -1.28 -15.18 -12.95
CA GLY A 114 -0.61 -14.50 -14.04
C GLY A 114 -0.68 -12.97 -13.89
N ARG A 115 -1.88 -12.43 -13.63
CA ARG A 115 -2.08 -11.00 -13.39
C ARG A 115 -1.34 -10.50 -12.14
N THR A 116 -1.34 -11.29 -11.06
CA THR A 116 -0.59 -10.96 -9.83
C THR A 116 0.91 -10.96 -10.08
N THR A 117 1.42 -11.98 -10.77
CA THR A 117 2.85 -12.11 -11.12
C THR A 117 3.30 -10.97 -12.02
N HIS A 118 2.48 -10.59 -13.00
CA HIS A 118 2.74 -9.44 -13.86
C HIS A 118 2.77 -8.13 -13.05
N GLY A 119 1.82 -7.93 -12.13
CA GLY A 119 1.79 -6.78 -11.23
C GLY A 119 3.03 -6.68 -10.33
N VAL A 120 3.51 -7.81 -9.80
CA VAL A 120 4.77 -7.86 -9.05
C VAL A 120 5.96 -7.47 -9.93
N GLY A 121 6.01 -7.99 -11.16
CA GLY A 121 7.05 -7.63 -12.13
C GLY A 121 7.09 -6.13 -12.43
N GLN A 122 5.93 -5.51 -12.64
CA GLN A 122 5.82 -4.06 -12.82
C GLN A 122 6.27 -3.29 -11.56
N GLY A 123 5.87 -3.74 -10.37
CA GLY A 123 6.31 -3.13 -9.11
C GLY A 123 7.83 -3.16 -8.92
N ILE A 124 8.49 -4.25 -9.32
CA ILE A 124 9.95 -4.36 -9.29
C ILE A 124 10.60 -3.36 -10.26
N LEU A 125 10.05 -3.20 -11.48
CA LEU A 125 10.57 -2.24 -12.45
C LEU A 125 10.41 -0.79 -11.94
N GLU A 126 9.27 -0.46 -11.35
CA GLU A 126 9.03 0.85 -10.74
C GLU A 126 10.00 1.13 -9.58
N LEU A 127 10.21 0.15 -8.70
CA LEU A 127 11.15 0.29 -7.59
C LEU A 127 12.59 0.47 -8.09
N ASN A 128 13.01 -0.26 -9.13
CA ASN A 128 14.33 -0.09 -9.75
C ASN A 128 14.49 1.27 -10.42
N SER A 129 13.47 1.73 -11.16
CA SER A 129 13.48 3.06 -11.77
C SER A 129 13.57 4.15 -10.71
N PHE A 130 12.78 4.02 -9.63
CA PHE A 130 12.76 4.98 -8.53
C PHE A 130 14.08 4.96 -7.75
N LEU A 131 14.67 3.79 -7.51
CA LEU A 131 16.00 3.65 -6.93
C LEU A 131 17.04 4.38 -7.78
N GLY A 132 17.06 4.15 -9.10
CA GLY A 132 17.98 4.81 -10.03
C GLY A 132 17.85 6.33 -9.99
N GLU A 133 16.62 6.85 -10.02
CA GLU A 133 16.36 8.28 -9.94
C GLU A 133 16.86 8.90 -8.62
N ASN A 134 16.59 8.24 -7.49
CA ASN A 134 17.05 8.69 -6.17
C ASN A 134 18.57 8.62 -6.04
N LEU A 135 19.22 7.57 -6.54
CA LEU A 135 20.68 7.45 -6.53
C LEU A 135 21.34 8.60 -7.30
N VAL A 136 20.82 8.94 -8.49
CA VAL A 136 21.32 10.07 -9.28
C VAL A 136 21.12 11.41 -8.55
N LYS A 137 20.00 11.58 -7.85
CA LYS A 137 19.72 12.78 -7.04
C LYS A 137 20.62 12.90 -5.82
N ILE A 138 20.84 11.80 -5.09
CA ILE A 138 21.79 11.73 -3.97
C ILE A 138 23.22 12.03 -4.49
N ALA A 139 23.64 11.43 -5.60
CA ALA A 139 24.94 11.66 -6.20
C ALA A 139 25.14 13.13 -6.62
N ARG A 140 24.10 13.77 -7.19
CA ARG A 140 24.12 15.20 -7.50
C ARG A 140 24.24 16.06 -6.24
N LEU A 141 23.57 15.68 -5.16
CA LEU A 141 23.62 16.40 -3.89
C LEU A 141 25.02 16.38 -3.24
N ILE A 142 25.77 15.29 -3.46
CA ILE A 142 27.20 15.20 -3.06
C ILE A 142 28.06 16.22 -3.84
N HIS A 143 27.76 16.44 -5.13
CA HIS A 143 28.48 17.41 -5.96
C HIS A 143 27.99 18.86 -5.74
N GLU A 144 26.73 19.05 -5.37
CA GLU A 144 26.10 20.36 -5.11
C GLU A 144 25.53 20.43 -3.67
N PRO A 145 26.38 20.46 -2.62
CA PRO A 145 25.94 20.40 -1.23
C PRO A 145 25.07 21.59 -0.79
N ARG A 146 25.09 22.71 -1.55
CA ARG A 146 24.22 23.87 -1.30
C ARG A 146 22.73 23.56 -1.47
N ARG A 147 22.37 22.50 -2.19
CA ARG A 147 20.98 22.05 -2.31
C ARG A 147 20.51 21.22 -1.11
N PHE A 148 21.41 20.87 -0.20
CA PHE A 148 21.09 20.02 0.94
C PHE A 148 20.22 20.74 1.98
N ARG A 149 19.03 20.19 2.22
CA ARG A 149 18.08 20.70 3.21
C ARG A 149 18.35 20.06 4.57
N LEU A 150 19.38 20.55 5.26
CA LEU A 150 19.79 20.08 6.58
C LEU A 150 18.64 20.10 7.59
N THR A 151 17.87 21.19 7.64
CA THR A 151 16.78 21.37 8.61
C THR A 151 15.70 20.29 8.48
N SER A 152 15.26 19.99 7.25
CA SER A 152 14.28 18.93 6.99
C SER A 152 14.86 17.54 7.27
N THR A 153 16.14 17.32 6.97
CA THR A 153 16.79 16.03 7.23
C THR A 153 16.89 15.77 8.74
N VAL A 154 17.34 16.76 9.52
CA VAL A 154 17.44 16.65 10.99
C VAL A 154 16.06 16.43 11.63
N HIS A 155 15.03 17.12 11.16
CA HIS A 155 13.66 16.89 11.62
C HIS A 155 13.22 15.43 11.42
N HIS A 156 13.51 14.85 10.25
CA HIS A 156 13.23 13.44 10.02
C HIS A 156 14.15 12.51 10.81
N MET A 157 15.40 12.90 11.09
CA MET A 157 16.29 12.11 11.96
C MET A 157 15.76 12.02 13.39
N GLU A 158 15.21 13.11 13.92
CA GLU A 158 14.54 13.13 15.23
C GLU A 158 13.32 12.20 15.23
N GLN A 159 12.41 12.39 14.28
CA GLN A 159 11.16 11.64 14.19
C GLN A 159 11.36 10.13 13.95
N VAL A 160 12.35 9.76 13.14
CA VAL A 160 12.64 8.35 12.79
C VAL A 160 13.59 7.71 13.79
N GLY A 161 14.58 8.47 14.25
CA GLY A 161 15.64 7.99 15.14
C GLY A 161 15.20 8.00 16.59
N LEU A 162 15.10 9.19 17.20
CA LEU A 162 14.91 9.33 18.64
C LEU A 162 13.63 8.65 19.12
N ASP A 163 12.52 8.84 18.41
CA ASP A 163 11.28 8.25 18.83
C ASP A 163 11.28 6.71 18.75
N ALA A 164 12.12 6.11 17.91
CA ALA A 164 12.21 4.66 17.75
C ALA A 164 13.11 3.99 18.80
N VAL A 165 14.00 4.76 19.46
CA VAL A 165 14.97 4.25 20.45
C VAL A 165 14.33 3.39 21.53
N PRO A 166 13.24 3.81 22.23
CA PRO A 166 12.70 3.03 23.34
C PRO A 166 12.21 1.64 22.91
N LEU A 167 11.56 1.57 21.74
CA LEU A 167 11.04 0.31 21.20
C LEU A 167 12.18 -0.60 20.75
N VAL A 168 13.20 -0.06 20.08
CA VAL A 168 14.37 -0.81 19.62
C VAL A 168 15.18 -1.37 20.80
N VAL A 169 15.41 -0.56 21.84
CA VAL A 169 16.11 -0.99 23.06
C VAL A 169 15.35 -2.10 23.75
N LEU A 170 14.05 -1.92 23.99
CA LEU A 170 13.22 -2.90 24.69
C LEU A 170 13.19 -4.24 23.95
N LEU A 171 12.90 -4.22 22.65
CA LEU A 171 12.81 -5.45 21.86
C LEU A 171 14.17 -6.15 21.75
N SER A 172 15.24 -5.41 21.51
CA SER A 172 16.58 -6.00 21.38
C SER A 172 17.04 -6.62 22.70
N TYR A 173 16.78 -5.95 23.82
CA TYR A 173 17.06 -6.48 25.15
C TYR A 173 16.31 -7.78 25.42
N LEU A 174 14.98 -7.79 25.17
CA LEU A 174 14.16 -8.98 25.41
C LEU A 174 14.58 -10.14 24.51
N VAL A 175 14.82 -9.90 23.22
CA VAL A 175 15.28 -10.95 22.31
C VAL A 175 16.68 -11.45 22.71
N GLY A 176 17.55 -10.57 23.19
CA GLY A 176 18.88 -10.93 23.72
C GLY A 176 18.80 -11.87 24.91
N ALA A 177 17.96 -11.53 25.89
CA ALA A 177 17.69 -12.37 27.04
C ALA A 177 17.09 -13.73 26.64
N VAL A 178 16.09 -13.73 25.75
CA VAL A 178 15.44 -14.97 25.28
C VAL A 178 16.46 -15.87 24.57
N ILE A 179 17.29 -15.34 23.67
CA ILE A 179 18.31 -16.13 22.97
C ILE A 179 19.34 -16.69 23.94
N ALA A 180 19.77 -15.90 24.93
CA ALA A 180 20.69 -16.38 25.96
C ALA A 180 20.09 -17.53 26.79
N PHE A 181 18.83 -17.41 27.18
CA PHE A 181 18.12 -18.42 27.97
C PHE A 181 17.93 -19.74 27.20
N LEU A 182 17.43 -19.65 25.96
CA LEU A 182 17.28 -20.83 25.10
C LEU A 182 18.65 -21.44 24.77
N GLY A 183 19.65 -20.60 24.48
CA GLY A 183 21.01 -21.03 24.21
C GLY A 183 21.62 -21.78 25.39
N SER A 184 21.48 -21.25 26.60
CA SER A 184 21.95 -21.87 27.84
C SER A 184 21.35 -23.25 28.05
N THR A 185 20.03 -23.35 27.92
CA THR A 185 19.32 -24.62 28.08
C THR A 185 19.85 -25.69 27.12
N ILE A 186 20.09 -25.31 25.86
CA ILE A 186 20.60 -26.25 24.83
C ILE A 186 22.06 -26.61 25.10
N LEU A 187 22.92 -25.64 25.41
CA LEU A 187 24.36 -25.85 25.60
C LEU A 187 24.68 -26.61 26.90
N ARG A 188 23.81 -26.49 27.91
CA ARG A 188 23.87 -27.25 29.16
C ARG A 188 23.84 -28.75 28.94
N ASP A 189 23.03 -29.22 28.00
CA ASP A 189 22.95 -30.65 27.66
C ASP A 189 24.29 -31.19 27.11
N PHE A 190 25.15 -30.31 26.60
CA PHE A 190 26.50 -30.64 26.10
C PHE A 190 27.63 -30.23 27.07
N GLY A 191 27.30 -29.74 28.26
CA GLY A 191 28.29 -29.23 29.24
C GLY A 191 29.05 -27.99 28.75
N ALA A 192 28.44 -27.23 27.85
CA ALA A 192 29.08 -26.18 27.05
C ALA A 192 28.49 -24.77 27.35
N GLU A 193 27.90 -24.56 28.52
CA GLU A 193 27.13 -23.34 28.88
C GLU A 193 27.91 -22.02 28.70
N ILE A 194 29.24 -22.05 28.86
CA ILE A 194 30.08 -20.87 28.65
C ILE A 194 29.99 -20.33 27.21
N TYR A 195 29.68 -21.18 26.22
CA TYR A 195 29.57 -20.80 24.81
C TYR A 195 28.31 -19.99 24.48
N VAL A 196 27.41 -19.79 25.45
CA VAL A 196 26.26 -18.88 25.32
C VAL A 196 26.72 -17.45 25.07
N VAL A 197 27.87 -17.05 25.64
CA VAL A 197 28.45 -15.72 25.43
C VAL A 197 28.75 -15.51 23.94
N GLU A 198 29.40 -16.49 23.32
CA GLU A 198 29.75 -16.50 21.90
C GLU A 198 28.50 -16.54 21.02
N LEU A 199 27.53 -17.39 21.35
CA LEU A 199 26.25 -17.49 20.65
C LEU A 199 25.55 -16.13 20.59
N VAL A 200 25.31 -15.51 21.76
CA VAL A 200 24.58 -14.23 21.84
C VAL A 200 25.37 -13.14 21.15
N SER A 201 26.68 -13.04 21.43
CA SER A 201 27.51 -11.96 20.90
C SER A 201 27.60 -11.99 19.38
N ILE A 202 27.88 -13.16 18.79
CA ILE A 202 28.02 -13.30 17.34
C ILE A 202 26.67 -13.13 16.66
N ALA A 203 25.60 -13.75 17.19
CA ALA A 203 24.28 -13.68 16.59
C ALA A 203 23.70 -12.26 16.60
N PHE A 204 23.85 -11.51 17.71
CA PHE A 204 23.36 -10.14 17.79
C PHE A 204 24.15 -9.16 16.93
N LEU A 205 25.49 -9.26 16.94
CA LEU A 205 26.33 -8.35 16.18
C LEU A 205 26.18 -8.55 14.67
N ARG A 206 25.98 -9.79 14.19
CA ARG A 206 25.90 -10.08 12.75
C ARG A 206 24.50 -9.94 12.16
N GLU A 207 23.48 -10.39 12.89
CA GLU A 207 22.17 -10.68 12.31
C GLU A 207 21.04 -9.98 13.09
N PHE A 208 20.84 -10.31 14.37
CA PHE A 208 19.62 -9.93 15.08
C PHE A 208 19.46 -8.43 15.29
N ALA A 209 20.52 -7.71 15.67
CA ALA A 209 20.37 -6.29 15.99
C ALA A 209 19.92 -5.47 14.77
N VAL A 210 20.54 -5.72 13.60
CA VAL A 210 20.23 -4.99 12.37
C VAL A 210 18.87 -5.41 11.81
N LEU A 211 18.54 -6.70 11.87
CA LEU A 211 17.26 -7.23 11.39
C LEU A 211 16.09 -6.72 12.23
N LEU A 212 16.18 -6.79 13.56
CA LEU A 212 15.12 -6.30 14.47
C LEU A 212 14.90 -4.80 14.29
N THR A 213 15.98 -4.02 14.24
CA THR A 213 15.91 -2.57 14.02
C THR A 213 15.22 -2.26 12.68
N ALA A 214 15.59 -2.98 11.61
CA ALA A 214 15.01 -2.79 10.29
C ALA A 214 13.52 -3.18 10.23
N ILE A 215 13.11 -4.28 10.89
CA ILE A 215 11.70 -4.70 10.94
C ILE A 215 10.85 -3.68 11.69
N VAL A 216 11.33 -3.16 12.81
CA VAL A 216 10.64 -2.12 13.59
C VAL A 216 10.47 -0.84 12.76
N LEU A 217 11.53 -0.39 12.09
CA LEU A 217 11.48 0.78 11.21
C LEU A 217 10.63 0.54 9.97
N ALA A 218 10.61 -0.66 9.42
CA ALA A 218 9.72 -1.02 8.31
C ALA A 218 8.25 -0.89 8.70
N GLY A 219 7.88 -1.36 9.90
CA GLY A 219 6.51 -1.24 10.41
C GLY A 219 6.12 0.21 10.70
N ARG A 220 6.95 0.94 11.44
CA ARG A 220 6.63 2.30 11.90
C ARG A 220 6.94 3.37 10.85
N THR A 221 8.17 3.43 10.39
CA THR A 221 8.70 4.53 9.58
C THR A 221 8.24 4.45 8.13
N ALA A 222 8.27 3.26 7.51
CA ALA A 222 7.78 3.11 6.13
C ALA A 222 6.28 3.44 6.05
N SER A 223 5.50 2.98 7.03
CA SER A 223 4.08 3.35 7.17
C SER A 223 3.88 4.85 7.31
N ALA A 224 4.64 5.48 8.21
CA ALA A 224 4.53 6.91 8.45
C ALA A 224 4.87 7.73 7.19
N PHE A 225 5.92 7.36 6.46
CA PHE A 225 6.29 8.01 5.20
C PHE A 225 5.22 7.82 4.13
N THR A 226 4.68 6.60 4.01
CA THR A 226 3.58 6.30 3.09
C THR A 226 2.35 7.14 3.41
N ALA A 227 1.94 7.19 4.68
CA ALA A 227 0.78 7.94 5.14
C ALA A 227 0.96 9.45 4.97
N GLN A 228 2.13 9.99 5.32
CA GLN A 228 2.43 11.42 5.16
C GLN A 228 2.43 11.83 3.70
N ILE A 229 3.18 11.14 2.84
CA ILE A 229 3.24 11.47 1.41
C ILE A 229 1.88 11.21 0.75
N GLY A 230 1.20 10.13 1.13
CA GLY A 230 -0.14 9.79 0.66
C GLY A 230 -1.18 10.85 1.00
N ALA A 231 -1.13 11.40 2.22
CA ALA A 231 -2.00 12.50 2.64
C ALA A 231 -1.70 13.79 1.85
N MET A 232 -0.42 14.11 1.64
CA MET A 232 -0.01 15.24 0.80
C MET A 232 -0.47 15.08 -0.66
N LYS A 233 -0.36 13.86 -1.20
CA LYS A 233 -0.85 13.50 -2.53
C LYS A 233 -2.37 13.68 -2.62
N SER A 234 -3.11 13.22 -1.61
CA SER A 234 -4.57 13.33 -1.56
C SER A 234 -5.08 14.77 -1.41
N ARG A 235 -4.23 15.68 -0.90
CA ARG A 235 -4.51 17.12 -0.80
C ARG A 235 -3.93 17.93 -1.96
N GLU A 236 -3.48 17.26 -3.03
CA GLU A 236 -2.86 17.86 -4.22
C GLU A 236 -1.58 18.69 -3.94
N GLU A 237 -0.99 18.57 -2.74
CA GLU A 237 0.23 19.30 -2.37
C GLU A 237 1.43 18.84 -3.22
N VAL A 238 1.48 17.55 -3.56
CA VAL A 238 2.53 16.98 -4.42
C VAL A 238 2.44 17.52 -5.84
N ASP A 239 1.22 17.72 -6.35
CA ASP A 239 1.00 18.26 -7.69
C ASP A 239 1.23 19.77 -7.70
N ALA A 240 0.90 20.49 -6.62
CA ALA A 240 1.27 21.89 -6.44
C ALA A 240 2.81 22.10 -6.45
N ILE A 241 3.58 21.19 -5.87
CA ILE A 241 5.06 21.25 -5.95
C ILE A 241 5.53 21.15 -7.41
N ARG A 242 4.92 20.27 -8.20
CA ARG A 242 5.25 20.10 -9.62
C ARG A 242 4.89 21.33 -10.45
N THR A 243 3.75 21.98 -10.18
CA THR A 243 3.34 23.20 -10.89
C THR A 243 4.23 24.39 -10.58
N LEU A 244 4.87 24.42 -9.40
CA LEU A 244 5.90 25.40 -9.05
C LEU A 244 7.27 25.13 -9.72
N GLY A 245 7.38 24.10 -10.57
CA GLY A 245 8.63 23.73 -11.25
C GLY A 245 9.66 23.07 -10.34
N LEU A 246 9.23 22.58 -9.17
CA LEU A 246 10.08 21.92 -8.20
C LEU A 246 9.92 20.40 -8.30
N ASP A 247 10.98 19.67 -7.98
CA ASP A 247 10.97 18.21 -8.00
C ASP A 247 10.48 17.65 -6.65
N PRO A 248 9.36 16.90 -6.61
CA PRO A 248 8.85 16.30 -5.37
C PRO A 248 9.86 15.37 -4.71
N ILE A 249 10.69 14.66 -5.46
CA ILE A 249 11.64 13.70 -4.90
C ILE A 249 12.72 14.44 -4.12
N ASP A 250 13.25 15.54 -4.65
CA ASP A 250 14.27 16.35 -3.98
C ASP A 250 13.76 16.94 -2.66
N LEU A 251 12.47 17.31 -2.61
CA LEU A 251 11.87 17.96 -1.45
C LEU A 251 11.31 16.99 -0.40
N LEU A 252 10.75 15.86 -0.84
CA LEU A 252 10.01 14.93 0.03
C LEU A 252 10.80 13.66 0.33
N VAL A 253 11.51 13.12 -0.65
CA VAL A 253 12.07 11.76 -0.59
C VAL A 253 13.51 11.79 -0.12
N ILE A 254 14.34 12.67 -0.70
CA ILE A 254 15.77 12.75 -0.38
C ILE A 254 16.04 13.03 1.11
N PRO A 255 15.39 14.02 1.77
CA PRO A 255 15.62 14.27 3.20
C PRO A 255 15.26 13.08 4.08
N ARG A 256 14.17 12.36 3.74
CA ARG A 256 13.71 11.16 4.44
C ARG A 256 14.66 9.98 4.26
N LEU A 257 15.16 9.76 3.04
CA LEU A 257 16.16 8.73 2.74
C LEU A 257 17.46 8.97 3.49
N LEU A 258 17.98 10.20 3.45
CA LEU A 258 19.22 10.54 4.15
C LEU A 258 19.05 10.39 5.67
N ALA A 259 17.93 10.84 6.22
CA ALA A 259 17.62 10.65 7.63
C ALA A 259 17.66 9.15 8.02
N LEU A 260 17.03 8.27 7.25
CA LEU A 260 17.08 6.82 7.46
C LEU A 260 18.49 6.24 7.34
N ILE A 261 19.24 6.62 6.32
CA ILE A 261 20.61 6.12 6.06
C ILE A 261 21.54 6.42 7.24
N PHE A 262 21.38 7.56 7.91
CA PHE A 262 22.17 7.90 9.10
C PHE A 262 21.60 7.33 10.40
N THR A 263 20.28 7.30 10.55
CA THR A 263 19.64 6.86 11.82
C THR A 263 19.63 5.36 11.99
N LEU A 264 19.44 4.56 10.93
CA LEU A 264 19.33 3.11 11.06
C LEU A 264 20.65 2.47 11.57
N PRO A 265 21.85 2.84 11.08
CA PRO A 265 23.10 2.35 11.66
C PRO A 265 23.26 2.73 13.14
N LEU A 266 22.86 3.95 13.52
CA LEU A 266 22.93 4.40 14.91
C LEU A 266 21.98 3.61 15.81
N LEU A 267 20.74 3.39 15.36
CA LEU A 267 19.77 2.56 16.06
C LEU A 267 20.23 1.10 16.16
N THR A 268 20.86 0.58 15.10
CA THR A 268 21.42 -0.77 15.09
C THR A 268 22.53 -0.90 16.13
N PHE A 269 23.40 0.10 16.27
CA PHE A 269 24.41 0.11 17.32
C PHE A 269 23.79 0.07 18.73
N ILE A 270 22.75 0.86 18.96
CA ILE A 270 21.99 0.84 20.21
C ILE A 270 21.34 -0.54 20.45
N ALA A 271 20.76 -1.14 19.40
CA ALA A 271 20.18 -2.47 19.44
C ALA A 271 21.19 -3.56 19.80
N MET A 272 22.42 -3.48 19.25
CA MET A 272 23.51 -4.39 19.58
C MET A 272 23.85 -4.32 21.07
N ILE A 273 24.01 -3.11 21.62
CA ILE A 273 24.29 -2.92 23.05
C ILE A 273 23.16 -3.47 23.91
N ALA A 274 21.90 -3.13 23.58
CA ALA A 274 20.74 -3.58 24.33
C ALA A 274 20.59 -5.11 24.30
N GLY A 275 20.82 -5.75 23.16
CA GLY A 275 20.79 -7.20 23.02
C GLY A 275 21.88 -7.92 23.81
N LEU A 276 23.11 -7.41 23.75
CA LEU A 276 24.22 -7.92 24.56
C LEU A 276 23.91 -7.77 26.07
N ALA A 277 23.34 -6.64 26.48
CA ALA A 277 22.93 -6.43 27.86
C ALA A 277 21.88 -7.44 28.32
N GLY A 278 20.91 -7.78 27.46
CA GLY A 278 19.94 -8.85 27.73
C GLY A 278 20.61 -10.21 27.93
N GLY A 279 21.63 -10.52 27.13
CA GLY A 279 22.43 -11.73 27.28
C GLY A 279 23.25 -11.79 28.57
N VAL A 280 23.85 -10.67 28.97
CA VAL A 280 24.58 -10.54 30.25
C VAL A 280 23.63 -10.76 31.43
N THR A 281 22.44 -10.17 31.40
CA THR A 281 21.44 -10.36 32.45
C THR A 281 21.14 -11.84 32.66
N VAL A 282 20.82 -12.57 31.60
CA VAL A 282 20.51 -14.01 31.72
C VAL A 282 21.74 -14.82 32.11
N GLY A 283 22.91 -14.52 31.54
CA GLY A 283 24.17 -15.16 31.94
C GLY A 283 24.45 -15.04 33.44
N ALA A 284 24.14 -13.88 34.02
CA ALA A 284 24.36 -13.62 35.44
C ALA A 284 23.32 -14.29 36.36
N PHE A 285 22.03 -14.32 35.96
CA PHE A 285 20.95 -14.82 36.82
C PHE A 285 20.62 -16.30 36.64
N ASP A 286 20.87 -16.88 35.47
CA ASP A 286 20.48 -18.26 35.13
C ASP A 286 21.67 -19.23 35.11
N LEU A 287 22.86 -18.76 34.71
CA LEU A 287 24.08 -19.59 34.60
C LEU A 287 25.07 -19.36 35.75
N ASP A 288 24.75 -18.49 36.71
CA ASP A 288 25.65 -18.05 37.79
C ASP A 288 27.03 -17.58 37.29
N ILE A 289 27.11 -17.09 36.04
CA ILE A 289 28.36 -16.58 35.46
C ILE A 289 28.57 -15.15 35.97
N PRO A 290 29.68 -14.86 36.69
CA PRO A 290 29.96 -13.50 37.12
C PRO A 290 30.01 -12.55 35.91
N PRO A 291 29.35 -11.37 35.95
CA PRO A 291 29.31 -10.45 34.81
C PRO A 291 30.71 -10.10 34.27
N GLN A 292 31.71 -9.99 35.16
CA GLN A 292 33.11 -9.78 34.80
C GLN A 292 33.70 -10.90 33.91
N MET A 293 33.32 -12.15 34.17
CA MET A 293 33.74 -13.30 33.37
C MET A 293 33.04 -13.29 32.02
N TYR A 294 31.74 -12.97 32.00
CA TYR A 294 30.98 -12.81 30.76
C TYR A 294 31.61 -11.73 29.87
N LEU A 295 31.93 -10.56 30.44
CA LEU A 295 32.55 -9.45 29.70
C LEU A 295 33.96 -9.81 29.20
N ALA A 296 34.78 -10.50 30.01
CA ALA A 296 36.10 -10.96 29.59
C ALA A 296 35.98 -11.95 28.42
N ARG A 297 35.08 -12.93 28.52
CA ARG A 297 34.83 -13.92 27.46
C ARG A 297 34.29 -13.28 26.18
N MET A 298 33.39 -12.31 26.35
CA MET A 298 32.86 -11.51 25.27
C MET A 298 33.99 -10.71 24.58
N HIS A 299 34.90 -10.09 25.33
CA HIS A 299 36.03 -9.36 24.76
C HIS A 299 36.97 -10.26 23.96
N ASP A 300 37.26 -11.46 24.46
CA ASP A 300 38.11 -12.43 23.76
C ASP A 300 37.47 -12.98 22.48
N THR A 301 36.13 -13.02 22.41
CA THR A 301 35.41 -13.61 21.27
C THR A 301 34.92 -12.56 20.27
N ILE A 302 34.59 -11.34 20.70
CA ILE A 302 34.10 -10.30 19.81
C ILE A 302 35.22 -9.90 18.86
N GLN A 303 35.09 -10.36 17.61
CA GLN A 303 35.83 -9.81 16.50
C GLN A 303 35.12 -8.56 16.01
N LEU A 304 35.88 -7.47 15.82
CA LEU A 304 35.39 -6.22 15.21
C LEU A 304 34.68 -6.48 13.87
N ARG A 305 35.06 -7.56 13.20
CA ARG A 305 34.44 -8.06 11.98
C ARG A 305 32.94 -8.33 12.11
N HIS A 306 32.49 -8.98 13.18
CA HIS A 306 31.06 -9.29 13.38
C HIS A 306 30.23 -8.01 13.49
N PHE A 307 30.76 -7.04 14.23
CA PHE A 307 30.18 -5.71 14.35
C PHE A 307 30.09 -4.99 13.00
N LEU A 308 31.19 -4.96 12.23
CA LEU A 308 31.22 -4.30 10.92
C LEU A 308 30.30 -4.97 9.90
N VAL A 309 30.19 -6.30 9.92
CA VAL A 309 29.28 -7.04 9.05
C VAL A 309 27.84 -6.61 9.32
N GLY A 310 27.38 -6.63 10.58
CA GLY A 310 26.02 -6.19 10.90
C GLY A 310 25.77 -4.72 10.59
N LEU A 311 26.72 -3.84 10.92
CA LEU A 311 26.58 -2.40 10.68
C LEU A 311 26.58 -2.06 9.18
N SER A 312 27.33 -2.80 8.36
CA SER A 312 27.38 -2.59 6.90
C SER A 312 26.06 -2.88 6.19
N LYS A 313 25.19 -3.74 6.76
CA LYS A 313 23.86 -4.03 6.23
C LYS A 313 22.86 -2.91 6.52
N ALA A 314 23.05 -2.14 7.60
CA ALA A 314 22.09 -1.13 8.05
C ALA A 314 21.78 -0.05 6.97
N PRO A 315 22.76 0.56 6.28
CA PRO A 315 22.48 1.53 5.22
C PRO A 315 21.68 0.94 4.05
N LEU A 316 21.91 -0.33 3.70
CA LEU A 316 21.18 -1.02 2.64
C LEU A 316 19.70 -1.18 3.01
N PHE A 317 19.43 -1.61 4.24
CA PHE A 317 18.05 -1.73 4.73
C PHE A 317 17.37 -0.37 4.85
N ALA A 318 18.09 0.66 5.28
CA ALA A 318 17.59 2.03 5.37
C ALA A 318 17.12 2.55 4.00
N LEU A 319 17.92 2.30 2.95
CA LEU A 319 17.57 2.65 1.58
C LEU A 319 16.28 1.97 1.14
N VAL A 320 16.15 0.67 1.39
CA VAL A 320 14.96 -0.12 1.04
C VAL A 320 13.71 0.38 1.77
N ILE A 321 13.80 0.55 3.09
CA ILE A 321 12.70 1.03 3.93
C ILE A 321 12.21 2.40 3.45
N GLY A 322 13.14 3.32 3.21
CA GLY A 322 12.78 4.67 2.78
C GLY A 322 12.24 4.72 1.36
N LEU A 323 12.80 3.94 0.42
CA LEU A 323 12.34 3.92 -0.97
C LEU A 323 10.93 3.35 -1.09
N ILE A 324 10.66 2.20 -0.46
CA ILE A 324 9.33 1.58 -0.51
C ILE A 324 8.29 2.49 0.15
N GLY A 325 8.59 3.01 1.35
CA GLY A 325 7.67 3.92 2.04
C GLY A 325 7.36 5.19 1.25
N CYS A 326 8.37 5.76 0.58
CA CYS A 326 8.15 6.94 -0.25
C CYS A 326 7.42 6.61 -1.57
N LEU A 327 7.77 5.50 -2.21
CA LEU A 327 7.17 5.08 -3.48
C LEU A 327 5.69 4.75 -3.32
N GLU A 328 5.32 3.97 -2.30
CA GLU A 328 3.91 3.63 -2.04
C GLU A 328 3.11 4.88 -1.64
N GLY A 329 3.70 5.84 -0.93
CA GLY A 329 3.07 7.12 -0.65
C GLY A 329 2.77 7.94 -1.90
N LEU A 330 3.69 7.94 -2.88
CA LEU A 330 3.50 8.64 -4.16
C LEU A 330 2.45 7.97 -5.08
N LYS A 331 2.10 6.70 -4.81
CA LYS A 331 1.12 5.88 -5.56
C LYS A 331 -0.31 5.96 -5.04
N VAL A 332 -0.58 6.72 -3.99
CA VAL A 332 -1.93 6.89 -3.42
C VAL A 332 -2.88 7.57 -4.41
N SER A 333 -4.11 7.07 -4.52
CA SER A 333 -5.14 7.50 -5.48
C SER A 333 -6.16 8.52 -4.93
N GLY A 334 -5.74 9.39 -4.00
CA GLY A 334 -6.57 10.50 -3.50
C GLY A 334 -7.73 10.14 -2.57
N THR A 335 -7.88 8.87 -2.17
CA THR A 335 -8.89 8.45 -1.18
C THR A 335 -8.23 8.00 0.13
N ALA A 336 -8.92 8.21 1.26
CA ALA A 336 -8.43 7.77 2.57
C ALA A 336 -8.21 6.24 2.63
N GLN A 337 -9.07 5.47 1.94
CA GLN A 337 -8.92 4.02 1.83
C GLN A 337 -7.63 3.64 1.10
N SER A 338 -7.31 4.32 0.00
CA SER A 338 -6.07 4.08 -0.75
C SER A 338 -4.82 4.34 0.09
N VAL A 339 -4.84 5.34 0.98
CA VAL A 339 -3.74 5.59 1.93
C VAL A 339 -3.54 4.39 2.85
N GLY A 340 -4.61 3.83 3.42
CA GLY A 340 -4.53 2.66 4.30
C GLY A 340 -4.02 1.40 3.59
N GLU A 341 -4.51 1.14 2.37
CA GLU A 341 -4.07 0.01 1.54
C GLU A 341 -2.58 0.12 1.19
N ARG A 342 -2.13 1.30 0.76
CA ARG A 342 -0.72 1.56 0.40
C ARG A 342 0.20 1.50 1.62
N THR A 343 -0.27 1.99 2.77
CA THR A 343 0.47 1.89 4.04
C THR A 343 0.72 0.44 4.42
N THR A 344 -0.31 -0.40 4.35
CA THR A 344 -0.18 -1.84 4.63
C THR A 344 0.73 -2.53 3.62
N SER A 345 0.58 -2.21 2.32
CA SER A 345 1.45 -2.76 1.27
C SER A 345 2.90 -2.39 1.48
N SER A 346 3.19 -1.14 1.85
CA SER A 346 4.54 -0.65 2.16
C SER A 346 5.20 -1.48 3.26
N VAL A 347 4.49 -1.76 4.36
CA VAL A 347 5.04 -2.57 5.47
C VAL A 347 5.39 -3.97 5.00
N VAL A 348 4.45 -4.65 4.34
CA VAL A 348 4.62 -6.03 3.90
C VAL A 348 5.77 -6.15 2.89
N GLN A 349 5.82 -5.25 1.89
CA GLN A 349 6.90 -5.21 0.91
C GLN A 349 8.26 -4.94 1.56
N THR A 350 8.31 -3.97 2.49
CA THR A 350 9.56 -3.61 3.16
C THR A 350 10.10 -4.73 4.04
N ILE A 351 9.27 -5.31 4.91
CA ILE A 351 9.70 -6.41 5.79
C ILE A 351 10.17 -7.61 4.95
N SER A 352 9.39 -7.98 3.92
CA SER A 352 9.73 -9.11 3.05
C SER A 352 11.08 -8.90 2.34
N LEU A 353 11.30 -7.71 1.77
CA LEU A 353 12.53 -7.41 1.05
C LEU A 353 13.74 -7.30 1.97
N VAL A 354 13.58 -6.72 3.17
CA VAL A 354 14.64 -6.66 4.19
C VAL A 354 15.07 -8.07 4.61
N ILE A 355 14.12 -8.98 4.87
CA ILE A 355 14.44 -10.37 5.25
C ILE A 355 15.17 -11.10 4.11
N ILE A 356 14.71 -10.93 2.87
CA ILE A 356 15.37 -11.55 1.70
C ILE A 356 16.80 -11.00 1.54
N LEU A 357 16.97 -9.69 1.64
CA LEU A 357 18.28 -9.06 1.53
C LEU A 357 19.22 -9.48 2.66
N ASP A 358 18.71 -9.62 3.88
CA ASP A 358 19.48 -10.12 5.01
C ASP A 358 19.98 -11.55 4.78
N ALA A 359 19.10 -12.45 4.32
CA ALA A 359 19.48 -13.82 3.99
C ALA A 359 20.54 -13.87 2.88
N VAL A 360 20.39 -13.07 1.82
CA VAL A 360 21.37 -12.98 0.73
C VAL A 360 22.70 -12.42 1.24
N ALA A 361 22.67 -11.36 2.05
CA ALA A 361 23.87 -10.75 2.63
C ALA A 361 24.58 -11.72 3.57
N ALA A 362 23.85 -12.45 4.42
CA ALA A 362 24.41 -13.46 5.32
C ALA A 362 25.12 -14.58 4.55
N LEU A 363 24.50 -15.12 3.49
CA LEU A 363 25.10 -16.13 2.63
C LEU A 363 26.34 -15.60 1.89
N TRP A 364 26.29 -14.35 1.42
CA TRP A 364 27.41 -13.69 0.77
C TRP A 364 28.59 -13.54 1.74
N PHE A 365 28.39 -12.94 2.90
CA PHE A 365 29.46 -12.78 3.88
C PHE A 365 30.05 -14.13 4.27
N MET A 366 29.22 -15.14 4.53
CA MET A 366 29.70 -16.50 4.82
C MET A 366 30.59 -17.05 3.69
N LYS A 367 30.22 -16.88 2.41
CA LYS A 367 31.02 -17.34 1.27
C LYS A 367 32.34 -16.60 1.09
N MET A 368 32.38 -15.30 1.41
CA MET A 368 33.60 -14.50 1.37
C MET A 368 34.51 -14.77 2.58
N GLY A 369 34.10 -15.69 3.46
CA GLY A 369 34.78 -16.00 4.70
C GLY A 369 34.54 -14.96 5.80
N TRP A 370 33.69 -13.94 5.53
CA TRP A 370 33.06 -12.88 6.35
C TRP A 370 32.67 -13.16 7.82
#